data_AF-A0A644TT35-F1
#
_entry.id   AF-A0A644TT35-F1
#
_cell.length_a   1.000
_cell.length_b   1.000
_cell.length_c   1.000
_cell.angle_alpha   90.00
_cell.angle_beta   90.00
_cell.angle_gamma   90.00
#
_symmetry.space_group_name_H-M   'P 1'
#
loop_
_entity.id
_entity.type
_entity.pdbx_description
1 polymer ?
#
loop_
_entity_poly.entity_id
_entity_poly.type
_entity_poly.pdbx_seq_one_letter_code
_entity_poly.pdbx_strand_id
1 'polypeptide(L)'
;MKKIKFTQHDFNETKMLAESIMKTDLIDSDYVITTSDEIFKIQPFFHSALLGHQHDVTMEEFEEIMKIYFLVWEFFKSHPNLQIKQVTESCFNKTQKKNIEMLRYSQDEPKEKDKQEIYSSDLQNLKSKSLMAAIFFRFKERPTLLNMDIEKKGAIMIGIKSFIECFDDLTK
;
A
#
# COMPACT_ATOMS: atom_id res chain seq x y z
N MET A 1 -7.66 1.57 24.19
CA MET A 1 -6.71 1.24 23.11
C MET A 1 -5.92 0.00 23.46
N LYS A 2 -6.08 -1.09 22.72
CA LYS A 2 -5.00 -2.10 22.64
C LYS A 2 -3.85 -1.44 21.91
N LYS A 3 -2.69 -1.33 22.57
CA LYS A 3 -1.48 -0.80 21.93
C LYS A 3 -1.09 -1.75 20.80
N ILE A 4 -0.93 -1.23 19.58
CA ILE A 4 -0.36 -2.02 18.47
C ILE A 4 0.99 -2.56 18.95
N LYS A 5 1.16 -3.87 18.84
CA LYS A 5 2.39 -4.56 19.20
C LYS A 5 3.24 -4.69 17.94
N PHE A 6 4.34 -3.95 17.92
CA PHE A 6 5.40 -4.14 16.94
C PHE A 6 6.28 -5.31 17.37
N THR A 7 6.64 -6.14 16.40
CA THR A 7 7.53 -7.27 16.53
C THR A 7 8.94 -6.87 16.09
N GLN A 8 9.94 -7.70 16.39
CA GLN A 8 11.31 -7.47 15.90
C GLN A 8 11.38 -7.44 14.36
N HIS A 9 10.49 -8.18 13.67
CA HIS A 9 10.37 -8.14 12.22
C HIS A 9 10.01 -6.74 11.72
N ASP A 10 9.00 -6.11 12.32
CA ASP A 10 8.55 -4.76 11.95
C ASP A 10 9.70 -3.73 12.09
N PHE A 11 10.60 -3.90 13.08
CA PHE A 11 11.79 -3.06 13.23
C PHE A 11 12.90 -3.40 12.24
N ASN A 12 13.13 -4.67 11.94
CA ASN A 12 14.17 -5.09 11.00
C ASN A 12 13.87 -4.60 9.56
N GLU A 13 12.60 -4.54 9.19
CA GLU A 13 12.13 -3.98 7.90
C GLU A 13 12.46 -2.49 7.76
N THR A 14 12.58 -1.74 8.86
CA THR A 14 12.74 -0.27 8.78
C THR A 14 13.99 0.17 8.04
N LYS A 15 15.07 -0.63 8.08
CA LYS A 15 16.30 -0.32 7.35
C LYS A 15 16.10 -0.46 5.83
N MET A 16 15.50 -1.57 5.39
CA MET A 16 15.15 -1.78 3.99
C MET A 16 14.17 -0.70 3.52
N LEU A 17 13.18 -0.38 4.34
CA LEU A 17 12.18 0.63 4.05
C LEU A 17 12.79 2.04 3.90
N ALA A 18 13.76 2.41 4.75
CA ALA A 18 14.45 3.69 4.64
C ALA A 18 15.20 3.83 3.31
N GLU A 19 15.90 2.78 2.89
CA GLU A 19 16.58 2.74 1.59
C GLU A 19 15.57 2.84 0.43
N SER A 20 14.45 2.12 0.50
CA SER A 20 13.37 2.19 -0.49
C SER A 20 12.71 3.57 -0.56
N ILE A 21 12.52 4.25 0.58
CA ILE A 21 11.98 5.61 0.62
C ILE A 21 12.93 6.58 -0.10
N MET A 22 14.23 6.50 0.21
CA MET A 22 15.23 7.37 -0.43
C MET A 22 15.28 7.17 -1.94
N LYS A 23 15.24 5.92 -2.41
CA LYS A 23 15.20 5.61 -3.86
C LYS A 23 13.95 6.18 -4.52
N THR A 24 12.79 5.99 -3.89
CA THR A 24 11.50 6.39 -4.48
C THR A 24 11.24 7.89 -4.42
N ASP A 25 11.95 8.64 -3.58
CA ASP A 25 11.89 10.10 -3.59
C ASP A 25 12.73 10.75 -4.70
N LEU A 26 13.71 10.01 -5.24
CA LEU A 26 14.67 10.49 -6.23
C LEU A 26 14.51 9.76 -7.58
N ILE A 27 13.29 9.34 -7.91
CA ILE A 27 13.03 8.64 -9.17
C ILE A 27 13.32 9.55 -10.37
N ASP A 28 14.07 9.02 -11.33
CA ASP A 28 14.29 9.63 -12.64
C ASP A 28 13.56 8.82 -13.72
N SER A 29 13.63 9.27 -14.98
CA SER A 29 12.97 8.60 -16.10
C SER A 29 13.43 7.15 -16.27
N ASP A 30 14.71 6.89 -16.09
CA ASP A 30 15.31 5.58 -16.30
C ASP A 30 14.85 4.59 -15.22
N TYR A 31 14.76 5.06 -13.97
CA TYR A 31 14.16 4.31 -12.88
C TYR A 31 12.69 4.02 -13.15
N VAL A 32 11.89 5.02 -13.55
CA VAL A 32 10.47 4.82 -13.86
C VAL A 32 10.29 3.73 -14.92
N ILE A 33 11.03 3.81 -16.03
CA ILE A 33 10.94 2.83 -17.13
C ILE A 33 11.36 1.44 -16.63
N THR A 34 12.53 1.33 -16.01
CA THR A 34 13.09 0.04 -15.60
C THR A 34 12.21 -0.65 -14.55
N THR A 35 11.78 0.10 -13.53
CA THR A 35 10.91 -0.44 -12.47
C THR A 35 9.51 -0.75 -13.01
N SER A 36 8.96 0.09 -13.89
CA SER A 36 7.67 -0.18 -14.55
C SER A 36 7.72 -1.48 -15.36
N ASP A 37 8.75 -1.68 -16.17
CA ASP A 37 8.93 -2.89 -16.99
C ASP A 37 9.11 -4.14 -16.12
N GLU A 38 9.88 -4.02 -15.03
CA GLU A 38 10.05 -5.09 -14.05
C GLU A 38 8.69 -5.47 -13.43
N ILE A 39 7.93 -4.50 -12.94
CA ILE A 39 6.62 -4.74 -12.34
C ILE A 39 5.65 -5.33 -13.36
N PHE A 40 5.60 -4.79 -14.59
CA PHE A 40 4.73 -5.31 -15.63
C PHE A 40 4.99 -6.80 -15.92
N LYS A 41 6.27 -7.20 -15.95
CA LYS A 41 6.66 -8.59 -16.17
C LYS A 41 6.30 -9.50 -15.00
N ILE A 42 6.49 -9.04 -13.76
CA ILE A 42 6.38 -9.90 -12.58
C ILE A 42 4.99 -9.83 -11.93
N GLN A 43 4.40 -8.64 -11.81
CA GLN A 43 3.11 -8.35 -11.19
C GLN A 43 2.23 -7.50 -12.13
N PRO A 44 1.77 -8.05 -13.27
CA PRO A 44 1.06 -7.28 -14.30
C PRO A 44 -0.23 -6.63 -13.78
N PHE A 45 -0.99 -7.29 -12.91
CA PHE A 45 -2.21 -6.70 -12.35
C PHE A 45 -1.93 -5.50 -11.43
N PHE A 46 -0.85 -5.57 -10.64
CA PHE A 46 -0.40 -4.44 -9.82
C PHE A 46 0.03 -3.25 -10.69
N HIS A 47 0.72 -3.51 -11.80
CA HIS A 47 1.07 -2.50 -12.81
C HIS A 47 -0.15 -1.88 -13.48
N SER A 48 -1.11 -2.69 -13.93
CA SER A 48 -2.35 -2.19 -14.53
C SER A 48 -3.15 -1.33 -13.56
N ALA A 49 -3.19 -1.69 -12.28
CA ALA A 49 -3.85 -0.89 -11.25
C ALA A 49 -3.14 0.46 -11.01
N LEU A 50 -1.80 0.49 -11.06
CA LEU A 50 -1.06 1.76 -11.05
C LEU A 50 -1.52 2.63 -12.22
N LEU A 51 -1.41 2.11 -13.45
CA LEU A 51 -1.75 2.86 -14.65
C LEU A 51 -3.22 3.30 -14.69
N GLY A 52 -4.14 2.54 -14.08
CA GLY A 52 -5.55 2.92 -14.01
C GLY A 52 -5.78 4.27 -13.34
N HIS A 53 -4.99 4.61 -12.30
CA HIS A 53 -5.14 5.87 -11.57
C HIS A 53 -4.96 7.11 -12.44
N GLN A 54 -4.20 7.03 -13.53
CA GLN A 54 -3.91 8.17 -14.41
C GLN A 54 -5.17 8.80 -15.02
N HIS A 55 -6.28 8.06 -15.05
CA HIS A 55 -7.55 8.53 -15.58
C HIS A 55 -8.41 9.28 -14.57
N ASP A 56 -8.15 9.09 -13.27
CA ASP A 56 -8.99 9.58 -12.19
C ASP A 56 -8.33 10.72 -11.39
N VAL A 57 -7.03 10.95 -11.58
CA VAL A 57 -6.22 11.91 -10.81
C VAL A 57 -5.44 12.85 -11.71
N THR A 58 -4.98 13.97 -11.15
CA THR A 58 -4.07 14.89 -11.86
C THR A 58 -2.70 14.26 -12.08
N MET A 59 -1.90 14.79 -13.01
CA MET A 59 -0.55 14.28 -13.25
C MET A 59 0.34 14.36 -12.00
N GLU A 60 0.24 15.46 -11.24
CA GLU A 60 1.00 15.65 -10.00
C GLU A 60 0.61 14.61 -8.93
N GLU A 61 -0.68 14.34 -8.79
CA GLU A 61 -1.18 13.27 -7.92
C GLU A 61 -0.71 11.89 -8.39
N PHE A 62 -0.75 11.65 -9.70
CA PHE A 62 -0.32 10.39 -10.31
C PHE A 62 1.15 10.11 -10.05
N GLU A 63 2.01 11.12 -10.17
CA GLU A 63 3.45 11.00 -9.85
C GLU A 63 3.67 10.58 -8.39
N GLU A 64 2.94 11.16 -7.43
CA GLU A 64 3.06 10.76 -6.03
C GLU A 64 2.48 9.36 -5.76
N ILE A 65 1.39 8.98 -6.43
CA ILE A 65 0.84 7.62 -6.36
C ILE A 65 1.84 6.62 -6.93
N MET A 66 2.50 6.94 -8.04
CA MET A 66 3.54 6.11 -8.65
C MET A 66 4.70 5.87 -7.69
N LYS A 67 5.18 6.90 -6.99
CA LYS A 67 6.22 6.75 -5.95
C LYS A 67 5.78 5.79 -4.84
N ILE A 68 4.50 5.80 -4.45
CA ILE A 68 3.96 4.86 -3.47
C ILE A 68 3.94 3.42 -4.03
N TYR A 69 3.48 3.23 -5.26
CA TYR A 69 3.49 1.90 -5.89
C TYR A 69 4.91 1.35 -6.01
N PHE A 70 5.88 2.18 -6.39
CA PHE A 70 7.29 1.79 -6.44
C PHE A 70 7.87 1.53 -5.05
N LEU A 71 7.41 2.24 -4.02
CA LEU A 71 7.81 1.95 -2.63
C LEU A 71 7.32 0.57 -2.19
N VAL A 72 6.05 0.24 -2.50
CA VAL A 72 5.50 -1.09 -2.25
C VAL A 72 6.30 -2.15 -3.02
N TRP A 73 6.61 -1.89 -4.30
CA TRP A 73 7.40 -2.82 -5.09
C TRP A 73 8.81 -3.03 -4.54
N GLU A 74 9.57 -1.96 -4.27
CA GLU A 74 10.92 -2.03 -3.69
C GLU A 74 10.95 -2.82 -2.38
N PHE A 75 9.91 -2.67 -1.56
CA PHE A 75 9.79 -3.39 -0.30
C PHE A 75 9.65 -4.91 -0.50
N PHE A 76 8.89 -5.32 -1.51
CA PHE A 76 8.52 -6.71 -1.71
C PHE A 76 9.36 -7.46 -2.74
N LYS A 77 9.98 -6.79 -3.72
CA LYS A 77 10.57 -7.39 -4.92
C LYS A 77 11.64 -8.45 -4.66
N SER A 78 12.35 -8.38 -3.53
CA SER A 78 13.37 -9.37 -3.16
C SER A 78 12.80 -10.70 -2.68
N HIS A 79 11.48 -10.82 -2.50
CA HIS A 79 10.86 -12.07 -2.06
C HIS A 79 10.77 -13.07 -3.21
N PRO A 80 11.38 -14.28 -3.08
CA PRO A 80 11.39 -15.27 -4.17
C PRO A 80 9.99 -15.69 -4.64
N ASN A 81 9.02 -15.76 -3.72
CA ASN A 81 7.66 -16.15 -4.06
C ASN A 81 6.99 -15.17 -5.03
N LEU A 82 7.31 -13.88 -4.97
CA LEU A 82 6.72 -12.87 -5.86
C LEU A 82 7.29 -12.92 -7.28
N GLN A 83 8.43 -13.59 -7.47
CA GLN A 83 9.01 -13.83 -8.80
C GLN A 83 8.25 -14.94 -9.56
N ILE A 84 7.44 -15.73 -8.85
CA ILE A 84 6.76 -16.92 -9.39
C ILE A 84 5.23 -16.80 -9.27
N LYS A 85 4.75 -16.17 -8.19
CA LYS A 85 3.32 -16.00 -7.91
C LYS A 85 2.91 -14.55 -8.12
N GLN A 86 1.79 -14.38 -8.82
CA GLN A 86 1.24 -13.08 -9.15
C GLN A 86 0.00 -12.80 -8.31
N VAL A 87 -0.19 -11.53 -7.94
CA VAL A 87 -1.49 -11.06 -7.44
C VAL A 87 -2.46 -11.09 -8.61
N THR A 88 -3.54 -11.84 -8.47
CA THR A 88 -4.63 -11.87 -9.45
C THR A 88 -5.70 -10.85 -9.09
N GLU A 89 -6.47 -10.40 -10.07
CA GLU A 89 -7.63 -9.53 -9.85
C GLU A 89 -8.62 -10.14 -8.83
N SER A 90 -8.88 -11.44 -8.91
CA SER A 90 -9.77 -12.13 -7.96
C SER A 90 -9.23 -12.09 -6.52
N CYS A 91 -7.92 -12.30 -6.35
CA CYS A 91 -7.26 -12.18 -5.04
C CYS A 91 -7.41 -10.76 -4.50
N PHE A 92 -7.10 -9.75 -5.33
CA PHE A 92 -7.23 -8.35 -4.96
C PHE A 92 -8.66 -7.96 -4.61
N ASN A 93 -9.64 -8.28 -5.46
CA ASN A 93 -11.05 -7.93 -5.25
C ASN A 93 -11.60 -8.55 -3.97
N LYS A 94 -11.19 -9.78 -3.64
CA LYS A 94 -11.54 -10.43 -2.37
C LYS A 94 -10.97 -9.66 -1.18
N THR A 95 -9.69 -9.30 -1.22
CA THR A 95 -9.01 -8.54 -0.15
C THR A 95 -9.59 -7.13 -0.01
N GLN A 96 -9.80 -6.44 -1.13
CA GLN A 96 -10.39 -5.10 -1.16
C GLN A 96 -11.81 -5.11 -0.60
N LYS A 97 -12.63 -6.09 -0.98
CA LYS A 97 -13.98 -6.25 -0.43
C LYS A 97 -13.96 -6.42 1.09
N LYS A 98 -13.07 -7.27 1.62
CA LYS A 98 -12.88 -7.44 3.07
C LYS A 98 -12.51 -6.12 3.75
N ASN A 99 -11.62 -5.34 3.14
CA ASN A 99 -11.22 -4.03 3.67
C ASN A 99 -12.38 -3.02 3.69
N ILE A 100 -13.19 -2.98 2.62
CA ILE A 100 -14.39 -2.14 2.55
C ILE A 100 -15.44 -2.58 3.58
N GLU A 101 -15.67 -3.88 3.73
CA GLU A 101 -16.61 -4.44 4.71
C GLU A 101 -16.21 -4.08 6.14
N MET A 102 -14.91 -4.15 6.48
CA MET A 102 -14.41 -3.72 7.78
C MET A 102 -14.67 -2.22 8.02
N LEU A 103 -14.45 -1.37 7.01
CA LEU A 103 -14.71 0.07 7.13
C LEU A 103 -16.20 0.38 7.30
N ARG A 104 -17.08 -0.29 6.53
CA ARG A 104 -18.53 -0.17 6.66
C ARG A 104 -19.00 -0.60 8.05
N TYR A 105 -18.55 -1.76 8.52
CA TYR A 105 -18.85 -2.23 9.85
C TYR A 105 -18.41 -1.24 10.94
N SER A 106 -17.22 -0.65 10.79
CA SER A 106 -16.70 0.36 11.72
C SER A 106 -17.48 1.68 11.67
N GLN A 107 -18.06 2.03 10.52
CA GLN A 107 -18.86 3.24 10.37
C GLN A 107 -20.13 3.19 11.24
N ASP A 108 -20.78 2.02 11.28
CA ASP A 108 -22.03 1.77 11.99
C ASP A 108 -21.84 1.56 13.52
N GLU A 109 -20.60 1.41 14.00
CA GLU A 109 -20.31 1.22 15.42
C GLU A 109 -20.52 2.54 16.20
N PRO A 110 -21.46 2.63 17.17
CA PRO A 110 -21.72 3.90 17.87
C PRO A 110 -20.59 4.32 18.82
N LYS A 111 -19.77 3.39 19.30
CA LYS A 111 -18.72 3.69 20.28
C LYS A 111 -17.38 3.90 19.59
N GLU A 112 -16.85 5.12 19.72
CA GLU A 112 -15.51 5.47 19.19
C GLU A 112 -14.41 4.51 19.67
N LYS A 113 -14.48 4.05 20.92
CA LYS A 113 -13.53 3.07 21.45
C LYS A 113 -13.57 1.75 20.66
N ASP A 114 -14.76 1.30 20.30
CA ASP A 114 -14.96 0.01 19.62
C ASP A 114 -14.53 0.13 18.14
N LYS A 115 -14.77 1.30 17.50
CA LYS A 115 -14.15 1.65 16.20
C LYS A 115 -12.63 1.55 16.22
N GLN A 116 -12.01 2.17 17.22
CA GLN A 116 -10.56 2.14 17.37
C GLN A 116 -10.04 0.73 17.61
N GLU A 117 -10.79 -0.13 18.30
CA GLU A 117 -10.44 -1.54 18.50
C GLU A 117 -10.53 -2.33 17.20
N ILE A 118 -11.53 -2.08 16.34
CA ILE A 118 -11.63 -2.69 15.01
C ILE A 118 -10.41 -2.30 14.16
N TYR A 119 -10.11 -1.00 14.06
CA TYR A 119 -8.94 -0.53 13.29
C TYR A 119 -7.62 -1.07 13.84
N SER A 120 -7.47 -1.10 15.17
CA SER A 120 -6.26 -1.65 15.80
C SER A 120 -6.11 -3.14 15.52
N SER A 121 -7.21 -3.90 15.54
CA SER A 121 -7.22 -5.33 15.23
C SER A 121 -6.83 -5.60 13.77
N ASP A 122 -7.41 -4.84 12.84
CA ASP A 122 -7.08 -4.93 11.42
C ASP A 122 -5.60 -4.64 11.16
N LEU A 123 -5.09 -3.52 11.67
CA LEU A 123 -3.67 -3.14 11.53
C LEU A 123 -2.72 -4.12 12.23
N GLN A 124 -3.12 -4.71 13.36
CA GLN A 124 -2.30 -5.69 14.07
C GLN A 124 -2.05 -6.97 13.25
N ASN A 125 -3.00 -7.33 12.38
CA ASN A 125 -2.94 -8.52 11.54
C ASN A 125 -2.16 -8.31 10.24
N LEU A 126 -1.84 -7.07 9.88
CA LEU A 126 -0.96 -6.76 8.77
C LEU A 126 0.48 -7.20 9.11
N LYS A 127 1.17 -7.86 8.18
CA LYS A 127 2.58 -8.21 8.42
C LYS A 127 3.47 -7.01 8.15
N SER A 128 3.26 -6.36 7.01
CA SER A 128 4.04 -5.19 6.57
C SER A 128 3.56 -3.88 7.20
N LYS A 129 3.51 -3.81 8.55
CA LYS A 129 3.02 -2.61 9.27
C LYS A 129 3.94 -1.40 9.08
N SER A 130 5.25 -1.64 8.99
CA SER A 130 6.25 -0.60 8.76
C SER A 130 6.00 0.13 7.43
N LEU A 131 5.79 -0.64 6.35
CA LEU A 131 5.44 -0.12 5.03
C LEU A 131 4.12 0.67 5.07
N MET A 132 3.08 0.13 5.71
CA MET A 132 1.79 0.83 5.81
C MET A 132 1.91 2.16 6.57
N ALA A 133 2.70 2.19 7.64
CA ALA A 133 2.97 3.42 8.38
C ALA A 133 3.71 4.46 7.53
N ALA A 134 4.69 4.05 6.72
CA ALA A 134 5.39 4.94 5.79
C ALA A 134 4.45 5.51 4.71
N ILE A 135 3.51 4.71 4.22
CA ILE A 135 2.49 5.16 3.25
C ILE A 135 1.54 6.17 3.89
N PHE A 136 1.04 5.89 5.10
CA PHE A 136 0.24 6.86 5.85
C PHE A 136 0.98 8.18 6.08
N PHE A 137 2.27 8.10 6.39
CA PHE A 137 3.11 9.29 6.54
C PHE A 137 3.22 10.08 5.23
N ARG A 138 3.41 9.43 4.08
CA ARG A 138 3.41 10.12 2.77
C ARG A 138 2.09 10.84 2.50
N PHE A 139 0.94 10.20 2.73
CA PHE A 139 -0.37 10.84 2.54
C PHE A 139 -0.62 12.03 3.47
N LYS A 140 0.08 12.07 4.62
CA LYS A 140 -0.04 13.16 5.60
C LYS A 140 0.91 14.32 5.30
N GLU A 141 2.10 14.04 4.77
CA GLU A 141 3.18 15.05 4.67
C GLU A 141 3.42 15.57 3.26
N ARG A 142 3.05 14.82 2.21
CA ARG A 142 3.23 15.27 0.82
C ARG A 142 2.07 16.21 0.45
N PRO A 143 2.30 17.50 0.12
CA PRO A 143 1.23 18.47 -0.12
C PRO A 143 0.21 18.00 -1.17
N THR A 144 0.66 17.40 -2.26
CA THR A 144 -0.20 16.86 -3.32
C THR A 144 -1.14 15.79 -2.80
N LEU A 145 -0.62 14.81 -2.05
CA LEU A 145 -1.43 13.74 -1.46
C LEU A 145 -2.29 14.23 -0.29
N LEU A 146 -1.80 15.20 0.49
CA LEU A 146 -2.53 15.81 1.60
C LEU A 146 -3.76 16.58 1.10
N ASN A 147 -3.64 17.27 -0.03
CA ASN A 147 -4.70 18.11 -0.59
C ASN A 147 -5.61 17.40 -1.61
N MET A 148 -5.27 16.15 -1.97
CA MET A 148 -6.10 15.30 -2.84
C MET A 148 -7.52 15.14 -2.26
N ASP A 149 -8.50 15.07 -3.16
CA ASP A 149 -9.90 14.78 -2.85
C ASP A 149 -10.04 13.55 -1.93
N ILE A 150 -10.91 13.66 -0.93
CA ILE A 150 -11.00 12.66 0.14
C ILE A 150 -11.54 11.31 -0.35
N GLU A 151 -12.45 11.31 -1.32
CA GLU A 151 -13.03 10.07 -1.85
C GLU A 151 -11.99 9.35 -2.70
N LYS A 152 -11.31 10.07 -3.60
CA LYS A 152 -10.20 9.53 -4.39
C LYS A 152 -9.08 8.99 -3.52
N LYS A 153 -8.65 9.78 -2.53
CA LYS A 153 -7.61 9.41 -1.56
C LYS A 153 -7.99 8.14 -0.80
N GLY A 154 -9.22 8.07 -0.31
CA GLY A 154 -9.74 6.88 0.38
C GLY A 154 -9.71 5.64 -0.51
N ALA A 155 -10.19 5.75 -1.74
CA ALA A 155 -10.19 4.65 -2.71
C ALA A 155 -8.76 4.15 -3.02
N ILE A 156 -7.82 5.07 -3.26
CA ILE A 156 -6.41 4.76 -3.52
C ILE A 156 -5.75 4.08 -2.31
N MET A 157 -5.94 4.62 -1.11
CA MET A 157 -5.38 4.05 0.13
C MET A 157 -5.90 2.63 0.39
N ILE A 158 -7.19 2.38 0.18
CA ILE A 158 -7.78 1.04 0.30
C ILE A 158 -7.20 0.09 -0.75
N GLY A 159 -7.02 0.57 -1.99
CA GLY A 159 -6.38 -0.20 -3.06
C GLY A 159 -4.95 -0.61 -2.69
N ILE A 160 -4.13 0.35 -2.24
CA ILE A 160 -2.74 0.11 -1.82
C ILE A 160 -2.68 -0.87 -0.65
N LYS A 161 -3.50 -0.67 0.40
CA LYS A 161 -3.59 -1.62 1.53
C LYS A 161 -3.90 -3.04 1.06
N SER A 162 -4.83 -3.16 0.11
CA SER A 162 -5.25 -4.46 -0.42
C SER A 162 -4.12 -5.16 -1.19
N PHE A 163 -3.30 -4.42 -1.94
CA PHE A 163 -2.10 -4.98 -2.55
C PHE A 163 -1.06 -5.43 -1.53
N ILE A 164 -0.83 -4.64 -0.48
CA ILE A 164 0.10 -5.02 0.60
C ILE A 164 -0.35 -6.32 1.26
N GLU A 165 -1.65 -6.47 1.57
CA GLU A 165 -2.19 -7.72 2.11
C GLU A 165 -2.03 -8.90 1.14
N CYS A 166 -2.26 -8.69 -0.15
CA CYS A 166 -2.03 -9.72 -1.17
C CYS A 166 -0.55 -10.13 -1.24
N PHE A 167 0.38 -9.17 -1.17
CA PHE A 167 1.81 -9.48 -1.15
C PHE A 167 2.24 -10.16 0.15
N ASP A 168 1.73 -9.72 1.31
CA ASP A 168 1.92 -10.37 2.61
C ASP A 168 1.47 -11.85 2.59
N ASP A 169 0.39 -12.15 1.86
CA ASP A 169 -0.14 -13.50 1.67
C ASP A 169 0.72 -14.36 0.73
N LEU A 170 1.27 -13.78 -0.33
CA LEU A 170 2.16 -14.49 -1.25
C LEU A 170 3.56 -14.74 -0.67
N THR A 171 3.99 -13.89 0.26
CA THR A 171 5.30 -13.94 0.93
C THR A 171 5.28 -14.69 2.27
N LYS A 172 4.14 -15.31 2.63
CA LYS A 172 4.08 -16.32 3.69
C LYS A 172 4.94 -17.53 3.35
#